data_AF-A0A3B8NQ80-F1
#
_entry.id   AF-A0A3B8NQ80-F1
#
_cell.length_a   1.000
_cell.length_b   1.000
_cell.length_c   1.000
_cell.angle_alpha   90.00
_cell.angle_beta   90.00
_cell.angle_gamma   90.00
#
_symmetry.space_group_name_H-M   'P 1'
#
loop_
_entity.id
_entity.type
_entity.pdbx_description
1 polymer ?
#
loop_
_entity_poly.entity_id
_entity_poly.type
_entity_poly.pdbx_seq_one_letter_code
_entity_poly.pdbx_strand_id
1 'polypeptide(L)' 'MIGITPEYRGKGISRHILQAGMEHLLQSGSKEIGLEVDGDNDPAVRLYTSTGFKITGQRHWFERVFPGT' A
#
# COMPACT_ATOMS: atom_id res chain seq x y z
N MET A 1 -0.55 -5.46 -2.83
CA MET A 1 -1.23 -5.67 -1.54
C MET A 1 -0.23 -6.24 -0.55
N ILE A 2 -0.11 -5.66 0.65
CA ILE A 2 0.70 -6.21 1.75
C ILE A 2 -0.26 -6.60 2.86
N GLY A 3 -0.22 -7.86 3.27
CA GLY A 3 -1.04 -8.40 4.35
C GLY A 3 -0.17 -9.05 5.41
N ILE A 4 -0.47 -8.78 6.67
CA ILE A 4 0.15 -9.43 7.83
C ILE A 4 -0.95 -10.16 8.60
N THR A 5 -0.72 -11.43 8.89
CA THR A 5 -1.60 -12.23 9.75
C THR A 5 -1.75 -11.56 11.12
N PRO A 6 -2.93 -11.61 11.76
CA PRO A 6 -3.22 -10.85 12.98
C PRO A 6 -2.15 -10.98 14.08
N GLU A 7 -1.57 -12.17 14.25
CA GLU A 7 -0.60 -12.53 15.29
C GLU A 7 0.76 -11.83 15.13
N TYR A 8 1.00 -11.25 13.95
CA TYR A 8 2.27 -10.64 13.58
C TYR A 8 2.15 -9.12 13.29
N ARG A 9 0.95 -8.55 13.45
CA ARG A 9 0.72 -7.11 13.29
C ARG A 9 1.43 -6.30 14.38
N GLY A 10 1.69 -5.02 14.10
CA GLY A 10 2.35 -4.11 15.04
C GLY A 10 3.86 -4.33 15.23
N LYS A 11 4.44 -5.35 14.60
CA LYS A 11 5.88 -5.72 14.74
C LYS A 11 6.79 -5.09 13.68
N GLY A 12 6.29 -4.12 12.89
CA GLY A 12 7.08 -3.46 11.84
C GLY A 12 7.39 -4.31 10.60
N ILE A 13 6.79 -5.50 10.45
CA ILE A 13 7.07 -6.44 9.35
C ILE A 13 6.70 -5.85 7.99
N SER A 14 5.56 -5.16 7.88
CA SER A 14 5.10 -4.55 6.61
C SER A 14 6.14 -3.60 6.00
N ARG A 15 6.93 -2.90 6.82
CA ARG A 15 8.01 -2.02 6.34
C ARG A 15 9.11 -2.80 5.65
N HIS A 16 9.53 -3.93 6.22
CA HIS A 16 10.56 -4.77 5.65
C HIS A 16 10.10 -5.39 4.31
N ILE A 17 8.85 -5.86 4.26
CA ILE A 17 8.25 -6.38 3.01
C ILE A 17 8.21 -5.30 1.94
N LEU A 18 7.75 -4.09 2.29
CA LEU A 18 7.68 -2.96 1.36
C LEU A 18 9.06 -2.58 0.83
N GLN A 19 10.05 -2.45 1.70
CA GLN A 19 11.42 -2.10 1.32
C GLN A 19 12.07 -3.14 0.41
N ALA A 20 11.91 -4.43 0.71
CA ALA A 20 12.41 -5.50 -0.14
C ALA A 20 11.77 -5.46 -1.54
N GLY A 21 10.46 -5.21 -1.62
CA GLY A 21 9.77 -5.04 -2.90
C GLY A 21 10.25 -3.80 -3.68
N MET A 22 10.46 -2.68 -2.99
CA MET A 22 11.01 -1.47 -3.61
C MET A 22 12.42 -1.69 -4.15
N GLU A 23 13.29 -2.31 -3.35
CA GLU A 23 14.66 -2.63 -3.76
C GLU A 23 14.68 -3.53 -5.00
N HIS A 24 13.84 -4.57 -5.02
CA HIS A 24 13.72 -5.46 -6.18
C HIS A 24 13.29 -4.71 -7.45
N LEU A 25 12.30 -3.81 -7.36
CA LEU A 25 11.84 -3.01 -8.50
C LEU A 25 12.91 -2.05 -9.01
N LEU A 26 13.63 -1.40 -8.11
CA LEU A 26 14.74 -0.51 -8.45
C LEU A 26 15.89 -1.26 -9.13
N GLN A 27 16.27 -2.43 -8.60
CA GLN A 27 17.29 -3.29 -9.21
C GLN A 27 16.87 -3.80 -10.60
N SER A 28 15.56 -3.95 -10.82
CA SER A 28 14.99 -4.32 -12.12
C SER A 28 14.91 -3.15 -13.12
N GLY A 29 15.42 -1.97 -12.76
CA GLY A 29 15.45 -0.79 -13.63
C GLY A 29 14.18 0.06 -13.62
N SER A 30 13.26 -0.18 -12.67
CA SER A 30 12.06 0.65 -12.53
C SER A 30 12.44 2.08 -12.11
N LYS A 31 11.96 3.08 -12.85
CA LYS A 31 12.25 4.49 -12.55
C LYS A 31 11.32 5.08 -11.49
N GLU A 32 10.12 4.51 -11.35
CA GLU A 32 9.09 4.97 -10.44
C GLU A 32 8.35 3.76 -9.85
N ILE A 33 7.88 3.91 -8.61
CA ILE A 33 7.09 2.90 -7.90
C ILE A 33 5.81 3.58 -7.43
N GLY A 34 4.66 3.10 -7.92
CA GLY A 34 3.34 3.59 -7.54
C GLY A 34 2.55 2.53 -6.77
N LEU A 35 1.69 2.99 -5.87
CA LEU A 35 0.70 2.15 -5.19
C LEU A 35 -0.56 2.96 -4.92
N GLU A 36 -1.65 2.25 -4.67
CA GLU A 36 -2.90 2.82 -4.19
C GLU A 36 -3.27 2.21 -2.85
N VAL A 37 -4.01 2.98 -2.06
CA VAL A 37 -4.48 2.59 -0.73
C VAL A 37 -5.82 3.26 -0.47
N ASP A 38 -6.71 2.58 0.25
CA ASP A 38 -7.92 3.21 0.78
C ASP A 38 -7.54 4.40 1.67
N GLY A 39 -8.18 5.55 1.44
CA GLY A 39 -7.89 6.79 2.15
C GLY A 39 -8.03 6.66 3.67
N ASP A 40 -8.96 5.82 4.13
CA ASP A 40 -9.26 5.62 5.55
C ASP A 40 -8.35 4.57 6.20
N ASN A 41 -7.40 3.99 5.45
CA ASN A 41 -6.42 3.04 5.99
C ASN A 41 -5.20 3.80 6.54
N ASP A 42 -5.40 4.52 7.64
CA ASP A 42 -4.37 5.32 8.29
C ASP A 42 -3.04 4.58 8.54
N PRO A 43 -3.03 3.31 9.01
CA PRO A 43 -1.77 2.58 9.19
C PRO A 43 -0.97 2.42 7.90
N ALA A 44 -1.64 2.14 6.79
CA ALA A 44 -1.00 1.99 5.48
C ALA A 44 -0.54 3.33 4.93
N VAL A 45 -1.37 4.39 5.02
CA VAL A 45 -0.99 5.75 4.64
C VAL A 45 0.27 6.21 5.38
N ARG A 46 0.33 6.01 6.70
CA ARG A 46 1.53 6.32 7.51
C ARG A 46 2.74 5.48 7.10
N LEU A 47 2.55 4.19 6.82
CA LEU A 47 3.64 3.33 6.36
C LEU A 47 4.24 3.85 5.05
N TYR A 48 3.40 4.09 4.04
CA TYR A 48 3.86 4.51 2.71
C TYR A 48 4.51 5.89 2.74
N THR A 49 3.89 6.87 3.41
CA THR A 49 4.48 8.21 3.57
C THR A 49 5.82 8.17 4.30
N SER A 50 5.94 7.37 5.37
CA SER A 50 7.20 7.21 6.12
C SER A 50 8.32 6.50 5.36
N THR A 51 7.99 5.85 4.22
CA THR A 51 8.95 5.11 3.38
C THR A 51 9.29 5.85 2.08
N GLY A 52 8.86 7.12 1.96
CA GLY A 52 9.24 8.01 0.86
C GLY A 52 8.20 8.17 -0.24
N PHE A 53 7.06 7.47 -0.16
CA PHE A 53 5.95 7.70 -1.08
C PHE A 53 5.32 9.07 -0.83
N LYS A 54 4.81 9.67 -1.91
CA LYS A 54 4.07 10.94 -1.89
C LYS A 54 2.71 10.71 -2.54
N ILE A 55 1.70 11.42 -2.05
CA ILE A 55 0.37 11.40 -2.67
C ILE A 55 0.48 12.10 -4.03
N THR A 56 0.10 11.40 -5.09
CA THR A 56 0.07 11.93 -6.47
C THR A 56 -1.34 12.19 -6.96
N GLY A 57 -2.36 11.62 -6.31
CA GLY A 57 -3.76 11.80 -6.65
C GLY A 57 -4.67 11.06 -5.68
N GLN A 58 -5.96 11.31 -5.81
CA GLN A 58 -7.02 10.61 -5.08
C GLN A 58 -8.04 10.11 -6.10
N ARG A 59 -8.61 8.93 -5.84
CA ARG A 59 -9.63 8.32 -6.69
C ARG A 59 -10.86 8.02 -5.85
N HIS A 60 -12.00 8.59 -6.24
CA HIS A 60 -13.28 8.26 -5.64
C HIS A 60 -13.86 7.03 -6.35
N TRP A 61 -14.00 5.94 -5.60
CA TRP A 61 -14.62 4.71 -6.09
C TRP A 61 -16.13 4.77 -5.83
N PHE A 62 -16.92 4.45 -6.86
CA PHE A 62 -18.37 4.32 -6.75
C PHE A 62 -18.74 2.89 -7.12
N GLU A 63 -19.55 2.27 -6.28
CA GLU A 63 -20.15 0.98 -6.57
C GLU A 63 -21.67 1.09 -6.57
N ARG A 64 -22.31 0.32 -7.46
CA ARG A 64 -23.76 0.16 -7.46
C ARG A 64 -24.06 -1.30 -7.17
N VAL A 65 -24.69 -1.54 -6.03
CA VAL A 65 -25.22 -2.86 -5.70
C VAL A 65 -26.56 -3.05 -6.42
N PHE A 66 -26.69 -4.14 -7.17
CA PHE A 66 -27.95 -4.54 -7.79
C PHE A 66 -28.70 -5.49 -6.85
N PRO A 67 -30.00 -5.28 -6.60
CA PRO A 67 -30.78 -6.24 -5.82
C PRO A 67 -30.86 -7.59 -6.55
N GLY A 68 -30.54 -8.69 -5.87
CA GLY A 68 -30.75 -10.06 -6.37
C GLY A 68 -29.53 -10.82 -6.91
N THR A 69 -28.32 -10.28 -6.75
CA THR A 69 -27.04 -10.99 -6.84
C THR A 69 -26.35 -10.95 -5.49
#